data_AF-A0A5C2SRR2-F1
#
_entry.id   AF-A0A5C2SRR2-F1
#
_cell.length_a   1.000
_cell.length_b   1.000
_cell.length_c   1.000
_cell.angle_alpha   90.00
_cell.angle_beta   90.00
_cell.angle_gamma   90.00
#
_symmetry.space_group_name_H-M   'P 1'
#
loop_
_entity.id
_entity.type
_entity.pdbx_description
1 polymer ?
#
loop_
_entity_poly.entity_id
_entity_poly.type
_entity_poly.pdbx_seq_one_letter_code
_entity_poly.pdbx_strand_id
1 'polypeptide(L)'
;MQLYMMELVHDNSEQRHPTLMDDSDDEEWFQVPRPSTHATLRIQEPSTYCHSCGTRGVKVRRCSGCAVACYCSRECQKTAWPAHKHWCRESDRRGPETSAEEYADPWGPQYRLQNLKESPFPTRIAAITSFGQFMQDHVVATTLMMEAAAYLLVTGGHFEELQAGVPHVAVFHVEPRRDHPEPGRTWRVRSFGIRPADNWVQQYPLLEVDLPKTLEAHSVVSEVYKAELGSKYCATLITAYHLLESTAEIGQIPVYAPRDPGVLEEQLVVDALHDIIQLCIYAIRYDVVLPPPTLEDKIFVASASVPSRYRKKKSRKSNRVAVTLDTVYGRLVRAGYTPRSTMSPTQMMNLLAEIQS
;
A
#
# COMPACT_ATOMS: atom_id res chain seq x y z
N MET A 1 -27.75 30.62 17.29
CA MET A 1 -27.99 31.51 16.13
C MET A 1 -28.27 30.58 14.94
N GLN A 2 -29.52 30.63 14.45
CA GLN A 2 -30.17 29.96 13.29
C GLN A 2 -29.37 28.89 12.50
N LEU A 3 -29.79 27.61 12.49
CA LEU A 3 -30.89 26.99 11.72
C LEU A 3 -30.78 27.20 10.19
N TYR A 4 -30.54 26.12 9.44
CA TYR A 4 -31.13 25.91 8.11
C TYR A 4 -31.32 24.40 7.86
N MET A 5 -32.60 23.98 7.91
CA MET A 5 -33.12 22.77 7.27
C MET A 5 -33.44 23.10 5.81
N MET A 6 -33.29 22.15 4.89
CA MET A 6 -34.13 22.08 3.69
C MET A 6 -34.34 20.62 3.28
N GLU A 7 -35.58 20.35 2.93
CA GLU A 7 -36.26 19.06 2.85
C GLU A 7 -36.07 18.31 1.53
N LEU A 8 -36.44 17.04 1.63
CA LEU A 8 -36.62 16.03 0.59
C LEU A 8 -37.71 16.40 -0.42
N VAL A 9 -37.51 16.02 -1.68
CA VAL A 9 -38.59 15.82 -2.66
C VAL A 9 -38.49 14.39 -3.18
N HIS A 10 -39.55 13.61 -2.94
CA HIS A 10 -39.83 12.34 -3.60
C HIS A 10 -40.34 12.61 -5.01
N ASP A 11 -39.87 11.85 -6.00
CA ASP A 11 -40.66 11.57 -7.19
C ASP A 11 -40.50 10.11 -7.60
N ASN A 12 -41.63 9.53 -7.97
CA ASN A 12 -41.95 8.12 -8.07
C ASN A 12 -42.54 7.91 -9.47
N SER A 13 -41.82 7.29 -10.40
CA SER A 13 -42.48 6.76 -11.59
C SER A 13 -41.71 5.62 -12.28
N GLU A 14 -42.44 4.51 -12.34
CA GLU A 14 -42.61 3.62 -13.49
C GLU A 14 -41.50 2.63 -13.89
N GLN A 15 -41.75 1.42 -13.40
CA GLN A 15 -41.56 0.12 -14.05
C GLN A 15 -41.71 0.15 -15.59
N ARG A 16 -40.79 -0.52 -16.28
CA ARG A 16 -41.06 -1.23 -17.55
C ARG A 16 -39.97 -2.28 -17.84
N HIS A 17 -40.30 -3.55 -17.63
CA HIS A 17 -39.70 -4.67 -18.36
C HIS A 17 -40.32 -4.72 -19.77
N PRO A 18 -39.60 -5.22 -20.80
CA PRO A 18 -40.06 -6.49 -21.35
C PRO A 18 -38.97 -7.41 -21.98
N THR A 19 -39.26 -8.71 -21.84
CA THR A 19 -39.13 -9.83 -22.80
C THR A 19 -37.78 -10.41 -23.24
N LEU A 20 -37.71 -11.73 -23.02
CA LEU A 20 -36.92 -12.74 -23.70
C LEU A 20 -37.09 -12.69 -25.23
N MET A 21 -36.00 -12.99 -25.96
CA MET A 21 -36.08 -13.70 -27.24
C MET A 21 -34.86 -14.61 -27.41
N ASP A 22 -35.16 -15.70 -28.10
CA ASP A 22 -34.48 -16.98 -28.21
C ASP A 22 -33.46 -17.04 -29.36
N ASP A 23 -32.67 -18.12 -29.31
CA ASP A 23 -32.17 -18.93 -30.42
C ASP A 23 -31.13 -18.44 -31.46
N SER A 24 -30.08 -19.28 -31.51
CA SER A 24 -29.56 -20.00 -32.68
C SER A 24 -28.75 -19.29 -33.78
N ASP A 25 -27.60 -19.94 -34.04
CA ASP A 25 -26.99 -20.20 -35.34
C ASP A 25 -26.26 -19.05 -36.08
N ASP A 26 -24.94 -19.20 -36.22
CA ASP A 26 -24.36 -19.65 -37.50
C ASP A 26 -22.83 -19.51 -37.50
N GLU A 27 -22.19 -20.67 -37.63
CA GLU A 27 -20.81 -20.87 -38.10
C GLU A 27 -20.70 -20.53 -39.60
N GLU A 28 -19.49 -20.67 -40.14
CA GLU A 28 -19.06 -20.36 -41.51
C GLU A 28 -18.97 -18.88 -41.89
N TRP A 29 -17.79 -18.25 -41.82
CA TRP A 29 -17.32 -17.42 -42.94
C TRP A 29 -15.77 -17.41 -43.05
N PHE A 30 -15.29 -18.13 -44.07
CA PHE A 30 -14.15 -17.87 -44.97
C PHE A 30 -12.71 -17.68 -44.43
N GLN A 31 -11.84 -18.60 -44.89
CA GLN A 31 -10.37 -18.51 -44.89
C GLN A 31 -9.86 -17.42 -45.86
N VAL A 32 -9.02 -16.48 -45.41
CA VAL A 32 -7.86 -15.91 -46.15
C VAL A 32 -6.99 -15.02 -45.22
N PRO A 33 -5.73 -14.66 -45.56
CA PRO A 33 -4.46 -15.41 -45.54
C PRO A 33 -3.58 -15.08 -44.29
N ARG A 34 -2.54 -15.89 -44.03
CA ARG A 34 -1.49 -15.58 -43.04
C ARG A 34 -0.48 -14.57 -43.60
N PRO A 35 -0.18 -13.46 -42.91
CA PRO A 35 1.09 -12.76 -43.07
C PRO A 35 2.10 -13.31 -42.05
N SER A 36 3.32 -13.44 -42.56
CA SER A 36 4.52 -14.02 -41.97
C SER A 36 4.90 -13.50 -40.58
N THR A 37 5.39 -14.44 -39.79
CA THR A 37 6.27 -14.28 -38.64
C THR A 37 7.43 -13.31 -38.91
N HIS A 38 7.82 -12.59 -37.85
CA HIS A 38 8.91 -11.60 -37.73
C HIS A 38 8.49 -10.11 -37.82
N ALA A 39 7.99 -9.61 -36.69
CA ALA A 39 8.10 -8.19 -36.36
C ALA A 39 8.72 -8.06 -34.96
N THR A 40 10.04 -7.94 -34.92
CA THR A 40 10.83 -7.42 -33.79
C THR A 40 10.24 -6.08 -33.34
N LEU A 41 9.62 -6.06 -32.14
CA LEU A 41 9.18 -4.81 -31.53
C LEU A 41 10.40 -4.00 -31.07
N ARG A 42 10.52 -2.83 -31.67
CA ARG A 42 11.57 -1.84 -31.50
C ARG A 42 11.58 -1.27 -30.07
N ILE A 43 12.75 -1.33 -29.44
CA ILE A 43 13.29 -0.37 -28.47
C ILE A 43 13.16 1.04 -29.12
N GLN A 44 12.61 2.13 -28.57
CA GLN A 44 12.73 2.84 -27.28
C GLN A 44 11.82 4.10 -27.33
N GLU A 45 11.55 4.76 -26.19
CA GLU A 45 11.86 6.21 -26.11
C GLU A 45 12.65 6.53 -24.83
N PRO A 46 13.81 7.19 -24.93
CA PRO A 46 14.61 7.64 -23.78
C PRO A 46 13.93 8.82 -23.07
N SER A 47 14.17 9.00 -21.77
CA SER A 47 13.71 10.19 -21.02
C SER A 47 14.10 11.46 -21.78
N THR A 48 13.14 12.35 -22.04
CA THR A 48 13.31 13.48 -22.96
C THR A 48 13.85 14.75 -22.30
N TYR A 49 14.27 14.70 -21.04
CA TYR A 49 14.71 15.88 -20.29
C TYR A 49 15.91 15.66 -19.35
N CYS A 50 16.64 16.74 -19.08
CA CYS A 50 17.76 16.76 -18.16
C CYS A 50 17.28 16.82 -16.70
N HIS A 51 17.78 15.93 -15.84
CA HIS A 51 17.43 15.87 -14.41
C HIS A 51 18.09 16.97 -13.58
N SER A 52 19.07 17.69 -14.14
CA SER A 52 19.71 18.83 -13.45
C SER A 52 19.09 20.17 -13.81
N CYS A 53 18.80 20.41 -15.10
CA CYS A 53 18.37 21.73 -15.58
C CYS A 53 16.95 21.74 -16.20
N GLY A 54 16.28 20.58 -16.26
CA GLY A 54 14.90 20.48 -16.74
C GLY A 54 14.70 20.62 -18.26
N THR A 55 15.75 20.93 -19.03
CA THR A 55 15.67 21.14 -20.48
C THR A 55 15.14 19.90 -21.19
N ARG A 56 14.08 20.09 -22.00
CA ARG A 56 13.43 19.07 -22.84
C ARG A 56 13.91 19.15 -24.28
N GLY A 57 13.78 18.05 -25.03
CA GLY A 57 14.04 18.02 -26.47
C GLY A 57 15.53 18.07 -26.85
N VAL A 58 16.43 17.96 -25.88
CA VAL A 58 17.88 17.88 -26.08
C VAL A 58 18.37 16.44 -25.97
N LYS A 59 19.48 16.13 -26.65
CA LYS A 59 20.13 14.82 -26.53
C LYS A 59 20.71 14.67 -25.12
N VAL A 60 20.06 13.86 -24.30
CA VAL A 60 20.52 13.53 -22.94
C VAL A 60 21.36 12.25 -22.93
N ARG A 61 22.28 12.16 -21.97
CA ARG A 61 23.12 10.99 -21.71
C ARG A 61 22.75 10.41 -20.35
N ARG A 62 22.65 9.08 -20.27
CA ARG A 62 22.45 8.37 -19.01
C ARG A 62 23.73 8.36 -18.18
N CYS A 63 23.60 8.45 -16.86
CA CYS A 63 24.69 8.20 -15.93
C CYS A 63 25.20 6.77 -16.13
N SER A 64 26.52 6.58 -16.23
CA SER A 64 27.12 5.26 -16.46
C SER A 64 26.98 4.31 -15.27
N GLY A 65 26.89 4.82 -14.04
CA GLY A 65 26.76 4.00 -12.83
C GLY A 65 25.34 3.43 -12.68
N CYS A 66 24.33 4.29 -12.64
CA CYS A 66 22.95 3.86 -12.40
C CYS A 66 22.12 3.60 -13.67
N ALA A 67 22.55 4.08 -14.83
CA ALA A 67 21.78 4.12 -16.10
C ALA A 67 20.40 4.82 -16.02
N VAL A 68 20.04 5.44 -14.89
CA VAL A 68 18.73 6.07 -14.63
C VAL A 68 18.78 7.58 -14.88
N ALA A 69 19.70 8.29 -14.22
CA ALA A 69 19.75 9.74 -14.31
C ALA A 69 20.19 10.20 -15.70
N CYS A 70 19.49 11.18 -16.28
CA CYS A 70 19.80 11.70 -17.62
C CYS A 70 20.20 13.17 -17.58
N TYR A 71 21.33 13.49 -18.21
CA TYR A 71 21.93 14.81 -18.21
C TYR A 71 22.25 15.25 -19.64
N CYS A 72 21.97 16.51 -19.99
CA CYS A 72 22.35 17.05 -21.29
C CYS A 72 23.87 17.26 -21.43
N SER A 73 24.59 17.39 -20.31
CA SER A 73 26.05 17.59 -20.29
C SER A 73 26.71 17.02 -19.04
N ARG A 74 28.05 16.95 -19.04
CA ARG A 74 28.84 16.50 -17.89
C ARG A 74 28.76 17.49 -16.73
N GLU A 75 28.59 18.77 -17.04
CA GLU A 75 28.39 19.86 -16.08
C GLU A 75 27.07 19.65 -15.33
N CYS A 76 25.98 19.36 -16.04
CA CYS A 76 24.69 19.00 -15.43
C CYS A 76 24.78 17.76 -14.54
N GLN A 77 25.56 16.75 -14.95
CA GLN A 77 25.81 15.58 -14.10
C GLN A 77 26.58 15.94 -12.82
N LYS A 78 27.61 16.80 -12.91
CA LYS A 78 28.39 17.27 -11.75
C LYS A 78 27.55 18.13 -10.81
N THR A 79 26.73 19.03 -11.35
CA THR A 79 25.82 19.88 -10.55
C THR A 79 24.81 19.05 -9.79
N ALA A 80 24.25 18.00 -10.42
CA ALA A 80 23.34 17.08 -9.76
C ALA A 80 24.05 16.08 -8.84
N TRP A 81 25.38 15.92 -8.92
CA TRP A 81 26.14 14.88 -8.22
C TRP A 81 25.94 14.86 -6.70
N PRO A 82 25.94 15.99 -5.96
CA PRO A 82 25.71 15.98 -4.52
C PRO A 82 24.38 15.33 -4.13
N ALA A 83 23.30 15.55 -4.88
CA ALA A 83 22.01 14.90 -4.63
C ALA A 83 21.92 13.51 -5.27
N HIS A 84 22.58 13.30 -6.42
CA HIS A 84 22.52 12.08 -7.20
C HIS A 84 23.32 10.92 -6.60
N LYS A 85 24.50 11.21 -6.02
CA LYS A 85 25.45 10.19 -5.52
C LYS A 85 24.85 9.23 -4.51
N HIS A 86 23.86 9.69 -3.75
CA HIS A 86 23.23 8.93 -2.68
C HIS A 86 22.41 7.72 -3.18
N TRP A 87 21.86 7.83 -4.40
CA TRP A 87 21.08 6.75 -5.03
C TRP A 87 21.75 6.21 -6.31
N CYS A 88 22.92 6.76 -6.68
CA CYS A 88 23.74 6.26 -7.77
C CYS A 88 24.49 5.00 -7.34
N ARG A 89 23.84 3.82 -7.38
CA ARG A 89 24.50 2.56 -7.04
C ARG A 89 25.36 2.03 -8.19
N GLU A 90 26.67 2.00 -7.96
CA GLU A 90 27.63 1.11 -8.61
C GLU A 90 27.27 -0.33 -8.20
N SER A 91 27.09 -1.22 -9.16
CA SER A 91 26.67 -2.60 -8.92
C SER A 91 27.82 -3.46 -8.37
N ASP A 92 28.02 -3.51 -7.05
CA ASP A 92 28.49 -4.69 -6.28
C ASP A 92 28.94 -4.30 -4.87
N ARG A 93 28.20 -4.71 -3.83
CA ARG A 93 28.76 -5.12 -2.52
C ARG A 93 27.84 -6.16 -1.88
N ARG A 94 28.28 -7.41 -1.86
CA ARG A 94 27.77 -8.48 -0.99
C ARG A 94 28.30 -8.21 0.42
N GLY A 95 27.42 -8.16 1.42
CA GLY A 95 27.81 -8.15 2.84
C GLY A 95 28.01 -9.58 3.35
N PRO A 96 28.87 -9.79 4.37
CA PRO A 96 29.20 -11.11 4.89
C PRO A 96 28.08 -11.64 5.81
N GLU A 97 27.82 -12.94 5.70
CA GLU A 97 26.98 -13.69 6.64
C GLU A 97 27.70 -13.80 7.99
N THR A 98 27.06 -13.33 9.06
CA THR A 98 27.44 -13.66 10.43
C THR A 98 26.25 -14.26 11.16
N SER A 99 26.51 -15.38 11.81
CA SER A 99 25.61 -16.21 12.61
C SER A 99 24.92 -15.42 13.73
N ALA A 100 23.60 -15.37 13.69
CA ALA A 100 22.75 -14.90 14.79
C ALA A 100 21.80 -16.04 15.19
N GLU A 101 22.27 -16.88 16.12
CA GLU A 101 21.39 -17.65 16.98
C GLU A 101 21.00 -16.74 18.16
N GLU A 102 19.77 -16.90 18.65
CA GLU A 102 19.20 -16.27 19.85
C GLU A 102 18.40 -14.96 19.65
N TYR A 103 17.33 -15.04 18.83
CA TYR A 103 15.98 -14.47 19.11
C TYR A 103 15.04 -15.01 18.02
N ALA A 104 14.23 -16.01 18.34
CA ALA A 104 13.34 -16.68 17.39
C ALA A 104 12.12 -15.78 17.06
N ASP A 105 12.27 -14.95 16.04
CA ASP A 105 11.15 -14.42 15.25
C ASP A 105 10.50 -15.59 14.49
N PRO A 106 9.18 -15.84 14.60
CA PRO A 106 8.47 -16.78 13.70
C PRO A 106 8.63 -16.44 12.21
N TRP A 107 9.14 -15.24 11.89
CA TRP A 107 9.43 -14.73 10.56
C TRP A 107 10.91 -14.41 10.28
N GLY A 108 11.86 -14.82 11.14
CA GLY A 108 13.31 -14.73 10.88
C GLY A 108 13.86 -15.97 10.14
N PRO A 109 15.07 -15.97 9.55
CA PRO A 109 16.05 -14.91 9.30
C PRO A 109 16.30 -14.65 7.78
N GLN A 110 16.87 -13.48 7.45
CA GLN A 110 17.16 -12.95 6.10
C GLN A 110 15.95 -12.57 5.26
N TYR A 111 15.29 -11.49 5.69
CA TYR A 111 14.54 -10.64 4.78
C TYR A 111 15.44 -10.17 3.63
N ARG A 112 15.29 -10.80 2.47
CA ARG A 112 15.91 -10.37 1.22
C ARG A 112 14.91 -9.51 0.46
N LEU A 113 15.15 -8.21 0.50
CA LEU A 113 14.63 -7.22 -0.45
C LEU A 113 14.77 -7.75 -1.89
N GLN A 114 13.65 -7.88 -2.61
CA GLN A 114 13.68 -8.40 -4.00
C GLN A 114 14.48 -7.45 -4.89
N ASN A 115 15.39 -7.99 -5.69
CA ASN A 115 16.13 -7.16 -6.66
C ASN A 115 15.18 -6.71 -7.78
N LEU A 116 15.40 -5.52 -8.36
CA LEU A 116 14.71 -5.10 -9.59
C LEU A 116 14.82 -6.16 -10.71
N LYS A 117 15.94 -6.87 -10.83
CA LYS A 117 16.13 -7.96 -11.80
C LYS A 117 15.19 -9.14 -11.58
N GLU A 118 14.71 -9.33 -10.35
CA GLU A 118 13.76 -10.38 -9.97
C GLU A 118 12.30 -9.88 -10.04
N SER A 119 12.10 -8.60 -10.31
CA SER A 119 10.80 -7.97 -10.37
C SER A 119 10.19 -8.04 -11.77
N PRO A 120 8.85 -8.08 -11.92
CA PRO A 120 8.19 -7.94 -13.21
C PRO A 120 8.33 -6.53 -13.83
N PHE A 121 8.86 -5.56 -13.07
CA PHE A 121 8.99 -4.18 -13.54
C PHE A 121 10.28 -3.95 -14.32
N PRO A 122 10.22 -3.31 -15.50
CA PRO A 122 11.41 -3.05 -16.33
C PRO A 122 12.32 -1.97 -15.74
N THR A 123 11.80 -1.11 -14.85
CA THR A 123 12.56 -0.03 -14.19
C THR A 123 12.06 0.19 -12.77
N ARG A 124 12.90 0.79 -11.90
CA ARG A 124 12.46 1.20 -10.54
C ARG A 124 11.31 2.20 -10.58
N ILE A 125 11.33 3.13 -11.52
CA ILE A 125 10.27 4.14 -11.66
C ILE A 125 8.94 3.46 -11.95
N ALA A 126 8.90 2.48 -12.86
CA ALA A 126 7.68 1.72 -13.13
C ALA A 126 7.16 0.99 -11.88
N ALA A 127 8.06 0.44 -11.06
CA ALA A 127 7.70 -0.17 -9.78
C ALA A 127 7.12 0.87 -8.80
N ILE A 128 7.79 2.00 -8.58
CA ILE A 128 7.34 3.06 -7.66
C ILE A 128 5.99 3.64 -8.11
N THR A 129 5.82 3.93 -9.41
CA THR A 129 4.55 4.44 -9.94
C THR A 129 3.42 3.42 -9.76
N SER A 130 3.68 2.14 -10.03
CA SER A 130 2.68 1.09 -9.79
C SER A 130 2.37 0.93 -8.31
N PHE A 131 3.37 1.07 -7.44
CA PHE A 131 3.19 0.98 -5.99
C PHE A 131 2.35 2.14 -5.46
N GLY A 132 2.60 3.38 -5.93
CA GLY A 132 1.77 4.54 -5.57
C GLY A 132 0.29 4.36 -5.92
N GLN A 133 -0.03 3.77 -7.08
CA GLN A 133 -1.42 3.45 -7.43
C GLN A 133 -2.02 2.40 -6.47
N PHE A 134 -1.27 1.35 -6.16
CA PHE A 134 -1.69 0.33 -5.20
C PHE A 134 -1.93 0.94 -3.81
N MET A 135 -1.07 1.84 -3.35
CA MET A 135 -1.24 2.51 -2.07
C MET A 135 -2.47 3.42 -2.02
N GLN A 136 -2.81 4.11 -3.11
CA GLN A 136 -4.05 4.89 -3.19
C GLN A 136 -5.29 4.01 -3.04
N ASP A 137 -5.28 2.84 -3.67
CA ASP A 137 -6.40 1.89 -3.61
C ASP A 137 -6.50 1.21 -2.22
N HIS A 138 -5.39 1.05 -1.51
CA HIS A 138 -5.32 0.31 -0.24
C HIS A 138 -5.06 1.17 1.00
N VAL A 139 -5.10 2.50 0.87
CA VAL A 139 -4.77 3.44 1.97
C VAL A 139 -5.60 3.17 3.22
N VAL A 140 -6.90 2.94 3.08
CA VAL A 140 -7.80 2.66 4.20
C VAL A 140 -7.39 1.38 4.92
N ALA A 141 -7.13 0.30 4.18
CA ALA A 141 -6.73 -0.97 4.77
C ALA A 141 -5.39 -0.84 5.51
N THR A 142 -4.41 -0.13 4.94
CA THR A 142 -3.13 0.09 5.60
C THR A 142 -3.25 0.98 6.83
N THR A 143 -4.10 1.99 6.82
CA THR A 143 -4.36 2.85 7.99
C THR A 143 -5.01 2.07 9.13
N LEU A 144 -6.07 1.30 8.85
CA LEU A 144 -6.72 0.45 9.84
C LEU A 144 -5.76 -0.59 10.44
N MET A 145 -4.87 -1.17 9.62
CA MET A 145 -3.83 -2.08 10.11
C MET A 145 -2.88 -1.39 11.09
N MET A 146 -2.43 -0.17 10.77
CA MET A 146 -1.51 0.57 11.62
C MET A 146 -2.17 1.00 12.93
N GLU A 147 -3.41 1.49 12.88
CA GLU A 147 -4.18 1.88 14.06
C GLU A 147 -4.41 0.69 14.99
N ALA A 148 -4.92 -0.43 14.45
CA ALA A 148 -5.16 -1.62 15.25
C ALA A 148 -3.87 -2.18 15.86
N ALA A 149 -2.79 -2.19 15.08
CA ALA A 149 -1.49 -2.67 15.56
C ALA A 149 -0.82 -1.74 16.58
N ALA A 150 -1.06 -0.43 16.49
CA ALA A 150 -0.58 0.52 17.48
C ALA A 150 -1.20 0.22 18.85
N TYR A 151 -2.50 -0.06 18.92
CA TYR A 151 -3.17 -0.44 20.17
C TYR A 151 -2.70 -1.79 20.73
N LEU A 152 -2.29 -2.73 19.87
CA LEU A 152 -1.72 -4.01 20.31
C LEU A 152 -0.33 -3.88 20.96
N LEU A 153 0.35 -2.74 20.82
CA LEU A 153 1.63 -2.49 21.51
C LEU A 153 1.51 -2.48 23.03
N VAL A 154 0.30 -2.33 23.59
CA VAL A 154 0.04 -2.37 25.04
C VAL A 154 0.51 -3.70 25.62
N THR A 155 0.22 -4.81 24.95
CA THR A 155 0.60 -6.17 25.40
C THR A 155 2.11 -6.41 25.44
N GLY A 156 2.90 -5.57 24.77
CA GLY A 156 4.37 -5.66 24.73
C GLY A 156 5.10 -4.53 25.46
N GLY A 157 4.40 -3.65 26.18
CA GLY A 157 4.99 -2.49 26.87
C GLY A 157 5.48 -1.35 25.97
N HIS A 158 5.47 -1.55 24.64
CA HIS A 158 5.91 -0.55 23.67
C HIS A 158 4.92 0.62 23.50
N PHE A 159 3.68 0.47 23.97
CA PHE A 159 2.70 1.55 23.87
C PHE A 159 3.08 2.76 24.75
N GLU A 160 3.61 2.51 25.95
CA GLU A 160 4.07 3.58 26.84
C GLU A 160 5.30 4.30 26.25
N GLU A 161 6.23 3.55 25.64
CA GLU A 161 7.38 4.13 24.93
C GLU A 161 6.92 5.03 23.77
N LEU A 162 5.95 4.54 22.98
CA LEU A 162 5.35 5.30 21.89
C LEU A 162 4.69 6.59 22.40
N GLN A 163 3.95 6.52 23.51
CA GLN A 163 3.34 7.68 24.17
C GLN A 163 4.37 8.67 24.73
N ALA A 164 5.50 8.15 25.23
CA ALA A 164 6.62 8.96 25.70
C ALA A 164 7.39 9.67 24.56
N GLY A 165 7.00 9.44 23.30
CA GLY A 165 7.61 10.05 22.13
C GLY A 165 8.80 9.27 21.57
N VAL A 166 9.02 8.03 22.01
CA VAL A 166 10.03 7.15 21.39
C VAL A 166 9.60 6.87 19.94
N PRO A 167 10.45 7.18 18.94
CA PRO A 167 10.07 6.99 17.55
C PRO A 167 9.83 5.51 17.24
N HIS A 168 8.60 5.17 16.90
CA HIS A 168 8.25 3.86 16.36
C HIS A 168 8.01 3.95 14.87
N VAL A 169 8.42 2.90 14.16
CA VAL A 169 8.23 2.78 12.71
C VAL A 169 7.36 1.56 12.42
N ALA A 170 6.26 1.79 11.72
CA ALA A 170 5.43 0.79 11.08
C ALA A 170 6.03 0.43 9.72
N VAL A 171 6.61 -0.77 9.60
CA VAL A 171 7.25 -1.22 8.36
C VAL A 171 6.34 -2.21 7.64
N PHE A 172 6.00 -1.87 6.40
CA PHE A 172 5.36 -2.78 5.46
C PHE A 172 6.40 -3.35 4.52
N HIS A 173 6.53 -4.67 4.51
CA HIS A 173 7.33 -5.38 3.53
C HIS A 173 6.45 -5.78 2.37
N VAL A 174 6.61 -5.08 1.25
CA VAL A 174 5.80 -5.28 0.04
C VAL A 174 6.63 -5.88 -1.07
N GLU A 175 6.01 -6.78 -1.84
CA GLU A 175 6.68 -7.41 -2.97
C GLU A 175 5.78 -7.51 -4.19
N PRO A 176 6.38 -7.44 -5.40
CA PRO A 176 5.60 -7.53 -6.60
C PRO A 176 5.13 -8.98 -6.84
N ARG A 177 3.88 -9.09 -7.26
CA ARG A 177 3.25 -10.31 -7.72
C ARG A 177 3.55 -10.53 -9.19
N ARG A 178 4.08 -11.71 -9.52
CA ARG A 178 4.36 -12.11 -10.91
C ARG A 178 3.15 -12.68 -11.63
N ASP A 179 2.10 -13.03 -10.89
CA ASP A 179 0.93 -13.75 -11.36
C ASP A 179 -0.22 -12.84 -11.83
N HIS A 180 -0.10 -11.52 -11.75
CA HIS A 180 -1.20 -10.61 -12.10
C HIS A 180 -0.78 -9.40 -12.95
N PRO A 181 -1.41 -9.16 -14.12
CA PRO A 181 -1.07 -8.04 -15.01
C PRO A 181 -1.77 -6.71 -14.65
N GLU A 182 -2.37 -6.59 -13.45
CA GLU A 182 -3.18 -5.42 -13.06
C GLU A 182 -2.55 -4.70 -11.87
N PRO A 183 -2.37 -3.36 -11.92
CA PRO A 183 -1.67 -2.58 -10.90
C PRO A 183 -2.10 -2.84 -9.45
N GLY A 184 -3.41 -2.87 -9.15
CA GLY A 184 -3.95 -3.11 -7.80
C GLY A 184 -3.66 -4.52 -7.25
N ARG A 185 -3.37 -5.48 -8.14
CA ARG A 185 -2.98 -6.86 -7.80
C ARG A 185 -1.51 -7.13 -8.04
N THR A 186 -0.75 -6.10 -8.39
CA THR A 186 0.67 -6.23 -8.69
C THR A 186 1.50 -6.30 -7.42
N TRP A 187 0.93 -6.00 -6.25
CA TRP A 187 1.65 -6.00 -4.98
C TRP A 187 0.97 -6.92 -3.97
N ARG A 188 1.75 -7.38 -2.99
CA ARG A 188 1.23 -7.99 -1.76
C ARG A 188 2.06 -7.56 -0.58
N VAL A 189 1.42 -7.45 0.58
CA VAL A 189 2.10 -7.33 1.87
C VAL A 189 2.57 -8.72 2.28
N ARG A 190 3.88 -8.90 2.38
CA ARG A 190 4.53 -10.12 2.84
C ARG A 190 4.58 -10.17 4.36
N SER A 191 4.93 -9.06 4.98
CA SER A 191 4.96 -8.90 6.44
C SER A 191 4.75 -7.44 6.83
N PHE A 192 4.34 -7.24 8.07
CA PHE A 192 4.06 -5.94 8.66
C PHE A 192 4.41 -5.98 10.16
N GLY A 193 4.95 -4.90 10.70
CA GLY A 193 5.21 -4.78 12.13
C GLY A 193 5.49 -3.34 12.56
N ILE A 194 5.32 -3.08 13.85
CA ILE A 194 5.66 -1.80 14.49
C ILE A 194 6.72 -2.06 15.56
N ARG A 195 7.84 -1.34 15.50
CA ARG A 195 8.95 -1.43 16.47
C ARG A 195 9.60 -0.06 16.67
N PRO A 196 10.36 0.15 17.76
CA PRO A 196 11.23 1.31 17.89
C PRO A 196 12.17 1.45 16.68
N ALA A 197 12.46 2.68 16.28
CA ALA A 197 13.31 3.03 15.15
C ALA A 197 14.66 2.29 15.17
N ASP A 198 15.31 2.22 16.34
CA ASP A 198 16.63 1.60 16.51
C ASP A 198 16.62 0.09 16.22
N ASN A 199 15.52 -0.60 16.52
CA ASN A 199 15.36 -2.03 16.21
C ASN A 199 15.42 -2.27 14.70
N TRP A 200 14.78 -1.39 13.93
CA TRP A 200 14.77 -1.50 12.47
C TRP A 200 16.10 -1.17 11.83
N VAL A 201 16.87 -0.23 12.39
CA VAL A 201 18.21 0.10 11.87
C VAL A 201 19.15 -1.09 12.02
N GLN A 202 19.09 -1.79 13.16
CA GLN A 202 19.86 -3.01 13.40
C GLN A 202 19.50 -4.12 12.41
N GLN A 203 18.20 -4.30 12.15
CA GLN A 203 17.71 -5.32 11.22
C GLN A 203 17.92 -4.95 9.75
N TYR A 204 17.86 -3.66 9.41
CA TYR A 204 17.91 -3.12 8.06
C TYR A 204 18.78 -1.87 7.97
N PRO A 205 20.10 -2.02 7.78
CA PRO A 205 21.02 -0.89 7.66
C PRO A 205 20.69 0.08 6.52
N LEU A 206 19.90 -0.36 5.51
CA LEU A 206 19.44 0.54 4.44
C LEU A 206 18.45 1.62 4.93
N LEU A 207 17.77 1.41 6.05
CA LEU A 207 16.93 2.44 6.69
C LEU A 207 17.76 3.56 7.33
N GLU A 208 19.02 3.30 7.68
CA GLU A 208 19.93 4.28 8.31
C GLU A 208 20.15 5.53 7.45
N VAL A 209 19.94 5.43 6.13
CA VAL A 209 20.14 6.55 5.20
C VAL A 209 18.98 7.56 5.22
N ASP A 210 17.74 7.06 5.32
CA ASP A 210 16.53 7.88 5.18
C ASP A 210 15.88 8.18 6.54
N LEU A 211 16.11 7.33 7.54
CA LEU A 211 15.51 7.47 8.86
C LEU A 211 15.97 8.73 9.62
N PRO A 212 17.23 9.19 9.60
CA PRO A 212 17.64 10.37 10.35
C PRO A 212 16.88 11.65 9.98
N LYS A 213 16.67 11.91 8.68
CA LYS A 213 15.85 13.06 8.22
C LYS A 213 14.40 12.93 8.64
N THR A 214 13.90 11.70 8.64
CA THR A 214 12.53 11.40 9.07
C THR A 214 12.37 11.64 10.57
N LEU A 215 13.35 11.24 11.37
CA LEU A 215 13.38 11.45 12.82
C LEU A 215 13.46 12.95 13.18
N GLU A 216 14.23 13.74 12.43
CA GLU A 216 14.25 15.20 12.59
C GLU A 216 12.85 15.81 12.34
N ALA A 217 12.21 15.43 11.23
CA ALA A 217 10.86 15.86 10.91
C ALA A 217 9.79 15.32 11.88
N HIS A 218 10.04 14.18 12.54
CA HIS A 218 9.08 13.52 13.44
C HIS A 218 8.73 14.35 14.66
N SER A 219 9.73 15.02 15.26
CA SER A 219 9.48 15.95 16.38
C SER A 219 8.55 17.10 15.97
N VAL A 220 8.79 17.70 14.80
CA VAL A 220 7.99 18.82 14.28
C VAL A 220 6.56 18.37 13.98
N VAL A 221 6.40 17.25 13.29
CA VAL A 221 5.07 16.70 12.96
C VAL A 221 4.30 16.29 14.21
N SER A 222 4.98 15.73 15.21
CA SER A 222 4.36 15.36 16.49
C SER A 222 3.77 16.59 17.21
N GLU A 223 4.50 17.70 17.22
CA GLU A 223 4.00 18.95 17.82
C GLU A 223 2.81 19.53 17.03
N VAL A 224 2.80 19.42 15.71
CA VAL A 224 1.66 19.81 14.87
C VAL A 224 0.43 18.97 15.21
N TYR A 225 0.54 17.65 15.22
CA TYR A 225 -0.58 16.78 15.56
C TYR A 225 -1.09 16.99 16.98
N LYS A 226 -0.18 17.20 17.93
CA LYS A 226 -0.53 17.52 19.32
C LYS A 226 -1.32 18.83 19.43
N ALA A 227 -0.92 19.85 18.68
CA ALA A 227 -1.63 21.14 18.65
C ALA A 227 -3.02 21.02 17.98
N GLU A 228 -3.13 20.24 16.90
CA GLU A 228 -4.39 20.08 16.15
C GLU A 228 -5.40 19.17 16.86
N LEU A 229 -4.95 18.07 17.45
CA LEU A 229 -5.82 17.04 18.02
C LEU A 229 -6.06 17.22 19.52
N GLY A 230 -5.25 18.01 20.22
CA GLY A 230 -5.39 18.29 21.64
C GLY A 230 -5.42 17.01 22.48
N SER A 231 -6.48 16.81 23.26
CA SER A 231 -6.65 15.62 24.12
C SER A 231 -6.84 14.31 23.33
N LYS A 232 -7.12 14.37 22.03
CA LYS A 232 -7.23 13.18 21.17
C LYS A 232 -5.87 12.69 20.68
N TYR A 233 -4.80 13.48 20.83
CA TYR A 233 -3.45 13.07 20.47
C TYR A 233 -2.89 12.07 21.47
N CYS A 234 -2.39 10.93 20.99
CA CYS A 234 -1.62 9.97 21.80
C CYS A 234 -0.13 10.02 21.44
N ALA A 235 0.18 9.78 20.17
CA ALA A 235 1.54 9.69 19.66
C ALA A 235 1.59 9.91 18.15
N THR A 236 2.79 9.89 17.58
CA THR A 236 3.02 9.94 16.14
C THR A 236 3.79 8.71 15.69
N LEU A 237 3.22 7.96 14.76
CA LEU A 237 3.81 6.75 14.19
C LEU A 237 4.46 7.07 12.84
N ILE A 238 5.72 6.68 12.66
CA ILE A 238 6.41 6.76 11.37
C ILE A 238 5.97 5.57 10.53
N THR A 239 5.72 5.77 9.25
CA THR A 239 5.35 4.71 8.31
C THR A 239 6.46 4.52 7.30
N ALA A 240 6.78 3.26 6.95
CA ALA A 240 7.80 2.95 5.96
C ALA A 240 7.40 1.75 5.10
N TYR A 241 7.53 1.89 3.78
CA TYR A 241 7.27 0.81 2.83
C TYR A 241 8.56 0.34 2.19
N HIS A 242 8.94 -0.90 2.49
CA HIS A 242 10.09 -1.56 1.88
C HIS A 242 9.69 -2.17 0.54
N LEU A 243 10.27 -1.62 -0.53
CA LEU A 243 9.96 -1.94 -1.92
C LEU A 243 11.23 -2.30 -2.69
N LEU A 244 11.28 -3.52 -3.23
CA LEU A 244 12.46 -4.00 -3.96
C LEU A 244 13.73 -3.84 -3.14
N GLU A 245 14.71 -3.03 -3.55
CA GLU A 245 15.97 -2.75 -2.83
C GLU A 245 16.01 -1.36 -2.17
N SER A 246 14.84 -0.76 -1.91
CA SER A 246 14.70 0.61 -1.45
C SER A 246 13.57 0.72 -0.43
N THR A 247 13.60 1.79 0.35
CA THR A 247 12.40 2.32 0.99
C THR A 247 11.73 3.25 -0.03
N ALA A 248 10.44 3.06 -0.30
CA ALA A 248 9.73 3.79 -1.36
C ALA A 248 8.92 4.97 -0.85
N GLU A 249 8.39 4.87 0.36
CA GLU A 249 7.53 5.89 0.95
C GLU A 249 7.73 5.89 2.46
N ILE A 250 8.00 7.08 3.00
CA ILE A 250 8.10 7.34 4.43
C ILE A 250 7.12 8.45 4.75
N GLY A 251 6.19 8.19 5.67
CA GLY A 251 5.20 9.13 6.13
C GLY A 251 5.09 9.13 7.64
N GLN A 252 4.13 9.88 8.16
CA GLN A 252 3.82 9.93 9.58
C GLN A 252 2.32 10.04 9.75
N ILE A 253 1.78 9.35 10.74
CA ILE A 253 0.35 9.37 11.07
C ILE A 253 0.15 9.58 12.58
N PRO A 254 -0.91 10.26 13.00
CA PRO A 254 -1.25 10.36 14.41
C PRO A 254 -1.80 9.01 14.91
N VAL A 255 -1.51 8.70 16.17
CA VAL A 255 -2.21 7.67 16.94
C VAL A 255 -3.14 8.39 17.91
N TYR A 256 -4.40 7.97 17.95
CA TYR A 256 -5.43 8.60 18.77
C TYR A 256 -5.45 8.02 20.19
N ALA A 257 -5.66 8.90 21.17
CA ALA A 257 -5.75 8.50 22.56
C ALA A 257 -7.02 7.65 22.77
N PRO A 258 -6.91 6.46 23.39
CA PRO A 258 -8.09 5.68 23.71
C PRO A 258 -8.95 6.45 24.71
N ARG A 259 -10.27 6.50 24.47
CA ARG A 259 -11.21 7.16 25.40
C ARG A 259 -11.17 6.55 26.80
N ASP A 260 -11.07 5.23 26.87
CA ASP A 260 -10.86 4.45 28.08
C ASP A 260 -9.66 3.53 27.87
N PRO A 261 -8.48 3.83 28.45
CA PRO A 261 -7.30 2.99 28.30
C PRO A 261 -7.52 1.54 28.77
N GLY A 262 -8.42 1.31 29.74
CA GLY A 262 -8.70 -0.03 30.27
C GLY A 262 -9.32 -0.97 29.25
N VAL A 263 -9.98 -0.43 28.21
CA VAL A 263 -10.59 -1.22 27.12
C VAL A 263 -9.55 -2.02 26.35
N LEU A 264 -8.29 -1.55 26.31
CA LEU A 264 -7.21 -2.23 25.60
C LEU A 264 -6.67 -3.46 26.36
N GLU A 265 -7.02 -3.62 27.63
CA GLU A 265 -6.71 -4.80 28.44
C GLU A 265 -7.74 -5.91 28.27
N GLU A 266 -8.91 -5.61 27.69
CA GLU A 266 -9.96 -6.60 27.47
C GLU A 266 -9.57 -7.58 26.34
N GLN A 267 -9.53 -8.87 26.65
CA GLN A 267 -9.14 -9.90 25.67
C GLN A 267 -9.99 -9.88 24.40
N LEU A 268 -11.29 -9.61 24.53
CA LEU A 268 -12.20 -9.50 23.38
C LEU A 268 -11.78 -8.38 22.42
N VAL A 269 -11.29 -7.25 22.96
CA VAL A 269 -10.81 -6.10 22.18
C VAL A 269 -9.50 -6.43 21.51
N VAL A 270 -8.56 -7.03 22.24
CA VAL A 270 -7.28 -7.53 21.68
C VAL A 270 -7.53 -8.50 20.52
N ASP A 271 -8.46 -9.44 20.69
CA ASP A 271 -8.83 -10.41 19.66
C ASP A 271 -9.48 -9.74 18.44
N ALA A 272 -10.33 -8.75 18.66
CA ALA A 272 -10.96 -7.97 17.58
C ALA A 272 -9.92 -7.15 16.79
N LEU A 273 -8.94 -6.53 17.46
CA LEU A 273 -7.84 -5.82 16.80
C LEU A 273 -7.00 -6.74 15.91
N HIS A 274 -6.75 -7.98 16.37
CA HIS A 274 -6.09 -8.99 15.53
C HIS A 274 -6.94 -9.38 14.32
N ASP A 275 -8.25 -9.58 14.49
CA ASP A 275 -9.17 -9.89 13.39
C ASP A 275 -9.24 -8.75 12.35
N ILE A 276 -9.20 -7.48 12.78
CA ILE A 276 -9.13 -6.29 11.90
C ILE A 276 -7.85 -6.33 11.04
N ILE A 277 -6.70 -6.59 11.64
CA ILE A 277 -5.43 -6.68 10.91
C ILE A 277 -5.49 -7.79 9.86
N GLN A 278 -6.05 -8.96 10.20
CA GLN A 278 -6.16 -10.08 9.27
C GLN A 278 -7.15 -9.82 8.14
N LEU A 279 -8.28 -9.16 8.43
CA LEU A 279 -9.22 -8.67 7.43
C LEU A 279 -8.54 -7.71 6.44
N CYS A 280 -7.74 -6.77 6.93
CA CYS A 280 -7.02 -5.82 6.06
C CYS A 280 -5.92 -6.50 5.22
N ILE A 281 -5.13 -7.40 5.81
CA ILE A 281 -4.14 -8.20 5.07
C ILE A 281 -4.82 -9.00 3.96
N TYR A 282 -5.96 -9.63 4.27
CA TYR A 282 -6.75 -10.36 3.29
C TYR A 282 -7.25 -9.43 2.18
N ALA A 283 -7.81 -8.27 2.56
CA ALA A 283 -8.32 -7.30 1.61
C ALA A 283 -7.24 -6.85 0.61
N ILE A 284 -6.06 -6.49 1.12
CA ILE A 284 -4.90 -6.13 0.31
C ILE A 284 -4.47 -7.28 -0.61
N ARG A 285 -4.36 -8.50 -0.07
CA ARG A 285 -3.90 -9.68 -0.83
C ARG A 285 -4.80 -10.02 -2.02
N TYR A 286 -6.11 -9.83 -1.86
CA TYR A 286 -7.10 -10.15 -2.87
C TYR A 286 -7.61 -8.94 -3.65
N ASP A 287 -6.96 -7.78 -3.46
CA ASP A 287 -7.31 -6.52 -4.12
C ASP A 287 -8.78 -6.17 -3.91
N VAL A 288 -9.15 -6.12 -2.64
CA VAL A 288 -10.43 -5.65 -2.11
C VAL A 288 -10.16 -4.29 -1.51
N VAL A 289 -10.61 -3.24 -2.19
CA VAL A 289 -10.50 -1.86 -1.66
C VAL A 289 -11.52 -1.66 -0.56
N LEU A 290 -11.06 -1.28 0.63
CA LEU A 290 -11.92 -0.93 1.77
C LEU A 290 -12.36 0.54 1.66
N PRO A 291 -13.65 0.86 1.91
CA PRO A 291 -14.12 2.23 1.92
C PRO A 291 -13.74 2.94 3.23
N PRO A 292 -13.68 4.28 3.25
CA PRO A 292 -13.46 5.01 4.48
C PRO A 292 -14.60 4.80 5.50
N PRO A 293 -14.31 4.93 6.81
CA PRO A 293 -15.24 4.53 7.90
C PRO A 293 -16.57 5.29 7.94
N THR A 294 -16.68 6.45 7.30
CA THR A 294 -17.85 7.36 7.36
C THR A 294 -18.98 7.02 6.40
N LEU A 295 -18.85 6.00 5.54
CA LEU A 295 -19.93 5.52 4.69
C LEU A 295 -20.78 4.49 5.44
N GLU A 296 -21.70 5.00 6.27
CA GLU A 296 -22.44 4.25 7.29
C GLU A 296 -23.18 2.98 6.85
N ASP A 297 -23.51 2.74 5.58
CA ASP A 297 -24.41 1.59 5.28
C ASP A 297 -24.21 0.83 3.97
N LYS A 298 -23.25 1.20 3.10
CA LYS A 298 -23.05 0.46 1.83
C LYS A 298 -21.57 0.46 1.45
N ILE A 299 -20.90 -0.61 1.86
CA ILE A 299 -19.48 -0.79 1.57
C ILE A 299 -19.34 -1.27 0.11
N PHE A 300 -18.84 -0.37 -0.74
CA PHE A 300 -18.47 -0.66 -2.11
C PHE A 300 -17.05 -1.21 -2.13
N VAL A 301 -16.93 -2.53 -2.05
CA VAL A 301 -15.67 -3.19 -2.39
C VAL A 301 -15.43 -3.07 -3.90
N ALA A 302 -14.29 -2.54 -4.30
CA ALA A 302 -13.79 -2.78 -5.65
C ALA A 302 -12.97 -4.07 -5.60
N SER A 303 -13.45 -5.15 -6.22
CA SER A 303 -12.59 -6.26 -6.60
C SER A 303 -12.69 -6.55 -8.09
N ALA A 304 -11.52 -6.63 -8.75
CA ALA A 304 -11.21 -7.29 -10.01
C ALA A 304 -11.82 -6.76 -11.31
N SER A 305 -10.93 -6.40 -12.23
CA SER A 305 -11.28 -6.25 -13.63
C SER A 305 -11.73 -7.59 -14.21
N VAL A 306 -13.01 -7.73 -14.55
CA VAL A 306 -13.49 -8.86 -15.35
C VAL A 306 -13.18 -8.57 -16.82
N PRO A 307 -12.61 -9.50 -17.60
CA PRO A 307 -12.47 -9.33 -19.05
C PRO A 307 -13.85 -9.15 -19.70
N SER A 308 -14.23 -7.91 -19.98
CA SER A 308 -15.40 -7.63 -20.83
C SER A 308 -15.03 -7.98 -22.28
N ARG A 309 -15.66 -9.04 -22.82
CA ARG A 309 -15.58 -9.34 -24.26
C ARG A 309 -16.48 -8.33 -24.99
N TYR A 310 -15.90 -7.26 -25.51
CA TYR A 310 -16.53 -6.49 -26.58
C TYR A 310 -15.73 -6.65 -27.88
N ARG A 311 -16.44 -7.04 -28.93
CA ARG A 311 -15.94 -7.32 -30.27
C ARG A 311 -15.31 -6.03 -30.80
N LYS A 312 -14.01 -6.08 -31.12
CA LYS A 312 -13.14 -5.03 -31.72
C LYS A 312 -12.58 -4.01 -30.71
N LYS A 313 -11.27 -4.14 -30.44
CA LYS A 313 -10.40 -3.42 -29.47
C LYS A 313 -10.51 -3.94 -28.03
N LYS A 314 -9.48 -4.69 -27.58
CA LYS A 314 -9.29 -5.09 -26.17
C LYS A 314 -9.02 -3.85 -25.31
N SER A 315 -10.05 -3.14 -24.87
CA SER A 315 -9.95 -2.34 -23.65
C SER A 315 -10.38 -3.23 -22.48
N ARG A 316 -9.49 -3.42 -21.50
CA ARG A 316 -9.90 -4.02 -20.21
C ARG A 316 -10.78 -2.99 -19.52
N LYS A 317 -12.10 -3.17 -19.56
CA LYS A 317 -13.00 -2.44 -18.66
C LYS A 317 -12.97 -3.16 -17.32
N SER A 318 -12.56 -2.46 -16.27
CA SER A 318 -12.65 -2.97 -14.91
C SER A 318 -14.09 -2.80 -14.42
N ASN A 319 -14.79 -3.90 -14.17
CA ASN A 319 -16.12 -3.87 -13.56
C ASN A 319 -15.95 -4.03 -12.05
N ARG A 320 -16.27 -2.98 -11.29
CA ARG A 320 -16.25 -3.02 -9.83
C ARG A 320 -17.48 -3.77 -9.32
N VAL A 321 -17.29 -4.85 -8.58
CA VAL A 321 -18.37 -5.63 -7.96
C VAL A 321 -18.46 -5.29 -6.48
N ALA A 322 -19.55 -4.64 -6.07
CA ALA A 322 -19.81 -4.32 -4.67
C ALA A 322 -20.03 -5.60 -3.84
N VAL A 323 -19.27 -5.75 -2.76
CA VAL A 323 -19.49 -6.80 -1.74
C VAL A 323 -19.36 -6.19 -0.34
N THR A 324 -20.07 -6.74 0.65
CA THR A 324 -20.06 -6.26 2.03
C THR A 324 -18.80 -6.69 2.79
N LEU A 325 -18.47 -6.03 3.92
CA LEU A 325 -17.40 -6.48 4.81
C LEU A 325 -17.62 -7.89 5.33
N ASP A 326 -18.85 -8.27 5.70
CA ASP A 326 -19.19 -9.65 6.08
C ASP A 326 -18.88 -10.65 4.97
N THR A 327 -19.10 -10.26 3.71
CA THR A 327 -18.77 -11.11 2.57
C THR A 327 -17.25 -11.30 2.46
N VAL A 328 -16.47 -10.23 2.65
CA VAL A 328 -14.99 -10.30 2.62
C VAL A 328 -14.47 -11.13 3.79
N TYR A 329 -14.95 -10.86 5.01
CA TYR A 329 -14.54 -11.58 6.21
C TYR A 329 -14.94 -13.06 6.15
N GLY A 330 -16.14 -13.39 5.67
CA GLY A 330 -16.54 -14.77 5.41
C GLY A 330 -15.67 -15.47 4.37
N ARG A 331 -15.10 -14.76 3.39
CA ARG A 331 -14.10 -15.32 2.46
C ARG A 331 -12.75 -15.55 3.13
N LEU A 332 -12.33 -14.67 4.04
CA LEU A 332 -11.15 -14.87 4.89
C LEU A 332 -11.29 -16.13 5.75
N VAL A 333 -12.43 -16.31 6.42
CA VAL A 333 -12.71 -17.51 7.23
C VAL A 333 -12.71 -18.78 6.37
N ARG A 334 -13.36 -18.76 5.21
CA ARG A 334 -13.32 -19.89 4.25
C ARG A 334 -11.93 -20.18 3.69
N ALA A 335 -11.02 -19.20 3.70
CA ALA A 335 -9.63 -19.37 3.31
C ALA A 335 -8.75 -19.95 4.44
N GLY A 336 -9.35 -20.37 5.56
CA GLY A 336 -8.66 -21.07 6.65
C GLY A 336 -8.27 -20.19 7.83
N TYR A 337 -8.71 -18.93 7.88
CA TYR A 337 -8.54 -18.10 9.07
C TYR A 337 -9.55 -18.48 10.15
N THR A 338 -9.08 -18.63 11.38
CA THR A 338 -9.95 -18.82 12.55
C THR A 338 -10.11 -17.47 13.26
N PRO A 339 -11.32 -16.88 13.28
CA PRO A 339 -11.60 -15.67 14.05
C PRO A 339 -11.18 -15.81 15.51
N ARG A 340 -10.59 -14.75 16.05
CA ARG A 340 -10.23 -14.69 17.48
C ARG A 340 -11.36 -14.11 18.30
N SER A 341 -12.07 -13.12 17.77
CA SER A 341 -13.23 -12.50 18.41
C SER A 341 -14.54 -13.11 17.90
N THR A 342 -15.60 -12.91 18.66
CA THR A 342 -16.98 -13.22 18.25
C THR A 342 -17.65 -12.05 17.52
N MET A 343 -16.92 -10.98 17.21
CA MET A 343 -17.47 -9.75 16.64
C MET A 343 -17.66 -9.87 15.13
N SER A 344 -18.76 -9.30 14.63
CA SER A 344 -18.92 -9.07 13.19
C SER A 344 -17.95 -7.97 12.72
N PRO A 345 -17.59 -7.94 11.42
CA PRO A 345 -16.80 -6.86 10.83
C PRO A 345 -17.30 -5.46 11.14
N THR A 346 -18.62 -5.22 11.10
CA THR A 346 -19.19 -3.92 11.45
C THR A 346 -18.95 -3.59 12.92
N GLN A 347 -19.15 -4.55 13.84
CA GLN A 347 -18.84 -4.34 15.25
C GLN A 347 -17.36 -4.06 15.48
N MET A 348 -16.45 -4.73 14.75
CA MET A 348 -15.01 -4.48 14.85
C MET A 348 -14.64 -3.06 14.38
N MET A 349 -15.21 -2.59 13.27
CA MET A 349 -14.96 -1.23 12.78
C MET A 349 -15.51 -0.17 13.75
N ASN A 350 -16.70 -0.41 14.31
CA ASN A 350 -17.30 0.48 15.32
C ASN A 350 -16.45 0.51 16.60
N LEU A 351 -15.96 -0.65 17.06
CA LEU A 351 -15.05 -0.72 18.21
C LEU A 351 -13.80 0.14 17.99
N LEU A 352 -13.16 0.05 16.82
CA LEU A 352 -11.98 0.87 16.54
C LEU A 352 -12.32 2.37 16.53
N ALA A 353 -13.48 2.76 15.99
CA ALA A 353 -13.95 4.14 16.03
C ALA A 353 -14.28 4.61 17.45
N GLU A 354 -14.86 3.75 18.29
CA GLU A 354 -15.18 4.03 19.71
C GLU A 354 -13.92 4.21 20.57
N ILE A 355 -12.86 3.43 20.30
CA ILE A 355 -11.56 3.62 20.94
C ILE A 355 -11.04 5.05 20.65
N GLN A 356 -11.24 5.55 19.43
CA GLN A 356 -10.74 6.85 18.96
C GLN A 356 -11.63 8.06 19.29
N SER A 357 -12.92 7.83 19.58
CA SER A 357 -13.94 8.88 19.73
C SER A 357 -13.80 9.66 21.03
#